data_AF-A0A660C4W5-F1
#
_entry.id   AF-A0A660C4W5-F1
#
_cell.length_a   1.000
_cell.length_b   1.000
_cell.length_c   1.000
_cell.angle_alpha   90.00
_cell.angle_beta   90.00
_cell.angle_gamma   90.00
#
_symmetry.space_group_name_H-M   'P 1'
#
loop_
_entity.id
_entity.type
_entity.pdbx_description
1 polymer ?
#
loop_
_entity_poly.entity_id
_entity_poly.type
_entity_poly.pdbx_seq_one_letter_code
_entity_poly.pdbx_strand_id
1 'polypeptide(L)'
;MGSRKFPWDLRPVPWSDVPEFTRGTYDGLPLLSYGIAPRDKLATRRQLRTMGLRPGGQEPVALMYFRCRAAGKLVFAELFLIERAKPVRPMTLAKHRALAKAMAARHTCRQCGELCAVELPRENRVCEPCRFHLGLLEPWDYLHDYVQGTPTLDPRELGAAA
;
A
#
# COMPACT_ATOMS: atom_id res chain seq x y z
N MET A 1 0.89 -0.04 -42.88
CA MET A 1 -0.16 -0.17 -41.85
C MET A 1 0.42 -0.96 -40.69
N GLY A 2 0.70 -0.33 -39.56
CA GLY A 2 1.19 -1.04 -38.38
C GLY A 2 0.13 -2.03 -37.89
N SER A 3 0.49 -3.31 -37.75
CA SER A 3 -0.39 -4.31 -37.16
C SER A 3 -0.87 -3.81 -35.79
N ARG A 4 -2.15 -4.05 -35.47
CA ARG A 4 -2.64 -3.82 -34.10
C ARG A 4 -1.76 -4.67 -33.18
N LYS A 5 -1.09 -4.03 -32.22
CA LYS A 5 -0.12 -4.67 -31.29
C LYS A 5 -0.69 -5.93 -30.60
N PHE A 6 -2.01 -6.00 -30.47
CA PHE A 6 -2.73 -7.14 -29.90
C PHE A 6 -3.94 -7.50 -30.80
N PRO A 7 -3.81 -8.52 -31.67
CA PRO A 7 -4.90 -8.96 -32.54
C PRO A 7 -6.01 -9.64 -31.73
N TRP A 8 -7.22 -9.68 -32.28
CA TRP A 8 -8.29 -10.51 -31.72
C TRP A 8 -8.05 -11.97 -32.09
N ASP A 9 -8.21 -12.87 -31.13
CA ASP A 9 -7.95 -14.30 -31.24
C ASP A 9 -8.93 -15.08 -30.35
N LEU A 10 -9.53 -16.14 -30.89
CA LEU A 10 -10.44 -17.03 -30.18
C LEU A 10 -9.63 -18.12 -29.50
N ARG A 11 -9.58 -18.14 -28.16
CA ARG A 11 -8.76 -19.08 -27.38
C ARG A 11 -9.58 -19.72 -26.25
N PRO A 12 -9.29 -20.97 -25.85
CA PRO A 12 -9.77 -21.49 -24.56
C PRO A 12 -9.35 -20.57 -23.40
N VAL A 13 -10.27 -20.32 -22.48
CA VAL A 13 -10.04 -19.44 -21.33
C VAL A 13 -10.38 -20.16 -20.02
N PRO A 14 -9.67 -19.87 -18.91
CA PRO A 14 -9.91 -20.56 -17.63
C PRO A 14 -11.27 -20.30 -16.94
N TRP A 15 -12.11 -19.39 -17.45
CA TRP A 15 -13.39 -18.99 -16.84
C TRP A 15 -14.62 -19.40 -17.66
N SER A 16 -14.44 -20.15 -18.74
CA SER A 16 -15.51 -20.49 -19.66
C SER A 16 -15.27 -21.85 -20.28
N ASP A 17 -16.33 -22.64 -20.46
CA ASP A 17 -16.27 -23.94 -21.13
C ASP A 17 -16.17 -23.81 -22.65
N VAL A 18 -16.43 -22.61 -23.18
CA VAL A 18 -16.29 -22.26 -24.60
C VAL A 18 -15.09 -21.33 -24.81
N PRO A 19 -14.40 -21.42 -25.95
CA PRO A 19 -13.39 -20.43 -26.32
C PRO A 19 -13.98 -19.01 -26.36
N GLU A 20 -13.24 -18.03 -25.86
CA GLU A 20 -13.65 -16.62 -25.87
C GLU A 20 -12.65 -15.76 -26.64
N PHE A 21 -13.14 -14.63 -27.16
CA PHE A 21 -12.29 -13.67 -27.87
C PHE A 21 -11.38 -12.91 -26.91
N THR A 22 -10.09 -13.01 -27.17
CA THR A 22 -9.01 -12.38 -26.41
C THR A 22 -8.14 -11.54 -27.34
N ARG A 23 -7.22 -10.79 -26.77
CA ARG A 23 -6.24 -9.93 -27.45
C ARG A 23 -4.90 -10.66 -27.62
N GLY A 24 -4.95 -11.97 -27.83
CA GLY A 24 -3.78 -12.85 -27.79
C GLY A 24 -3.37 -13.18 -26.36
N THR A 25 -2.07 -13.42 -26.16
CA THR A 25 -1.48 -13.66 -24.85
C THR A 25 -0.43 -12.62 -24.49
N TYR A 26 -0.25 -12.39 -23.20
CA TYR A 26 0.86 -11.63 -22.64
C TYR A 26 1.39 -12.39 -21.42
N ASP A 27 2.70 -12.63 -21.36
CA ASP A 27 3.34 -13.47 -20.33
C ASP A 27 2.69 -14.86 -20.17
N GLY A 28 2.29 -15.47 -21.30
CA GLY A 28 1.61 -16.78 -21.32
C GLY A 28 0.15 -16.76 -20.87
N LEU A 29 -0.39 -15.61 -20.44
CA LEU A 29 -1.77 -15.47 -19.99
C LEU A 29 -2.66 -14.84 -21.08
N PRO A 30 -3.94 -15.22 -21.16
CA PRO A 30 -4.92 -14.53 -21.99
C PRO A 30 -4.94 -13.03 -21.71
N LEU A 31 -4.83 -12.22 -22.77
CA LEU A 31 -4.86 -10.77 -22.68
C LEU A 31 -6.26 -10.26 -23.04
N LEU A 32 -6.84 -9.40 -22.21
CA LEU A 32 -8.16 -8.79 -22.42
C LEU A 32 -8.03 -7.27 -22.55
N SER A 33 -8.82 -6.65 -23.42
CA SER A 33 -8.96 -5.20 -23.40
C SER A 33 -9.89 -4.75 -22.27
N TYR A 34 -9.73 -3.51 -21.83
CA TYR A 34 -10.64 -2.89 -20.86
C TYR A 34 -12.12 -3.10 -21.21
N GLY A 35 -12.91 -3.54 -20.23
CA GLY A 35 -14.35 -3.71 -20.36
C GLY A 35 -14.81 -5.04 -20.94
N ILE A 36 -13.90 -5.91 -21.40
CA ILE A 36 -14.27 -7.21 -22.01
C ILE A 36 -14.35 -8.34 -20.98
N ALA A 37 -13.57 -8.27 -19.90
CA ALA A 37 -13.54 -9.32 -18.89
C ALA A 37 -14.93 -9.54 -18.25
N PRO A 38 -15.42 -10.79 -18.17
CA PRO A 38 -16.67 -11.12 -17.49
C PRO A 38 -16.59 -10.74 -16.00
N ARG A 39 -17.37 -9.75 -15.58
CA ARG A 39 -17.28 -9.15 -14.23
C ARG A 39 -17.82 -10.05 -13.13
N ASP A 40 -18.66 -11.01 -13.49
CA ASP A 40 -19.23 -12.06 -12.65
C ASP A 40 -18.23 -13.18 -12.34
N LYS A 41 -17.21 -13.38 -13.21
CA LYS A 41 -16.22 -14.46 -13.07
C LYS A 41 -14.83 -13.97 -12.71
N LEU A 42 -14.43 -12.80 -13.22
CA LEU A 42 -13.08 -12.26 -13.10
C LEU A 42 -13.07 -10.94 -12.32
N ALA A 43 -12.07 -10.81 -11.45
CA ALA A 43 -11.83 -9.60 -10.69
C ALA A 43 -10.34 -9.31 -10.53
N THR A 44 -9.98 -8.03 -10.50
CA THR A 44 -8.65 -7.58 -10.07
C THR A 44 -8.48 -7.77 -8.56
N ARG A 45 -7.23 -7.76 -8.06
CA ARG A 45 -6.95 -7.83 -6.61
C ARG A 45 -7.72 -6.76 -5.81
N ARG A 46 -7.86 -5.56 -6.37
CA ARG A 46 -8.60 -4.45 -5.74
C ARG A 46 -10.10 -4.73 -5.70
N GLN A 47 -10.68 -5.24 -6.79
CA GLN A 47 -12.10 -5.61 -6.84
C GLN A 47 -12.43 -6.75 -5.88
N LEU A 48 -11.59 -7.79 -5.82
CA LEU A 48 -11.73 -8.86 -4.82
C LEU A 48 -11.72 -8.29 -3.40
N ARG A 49 -10.82 -7.34 -3.11
CA ARG A 49 -10.75 -6.73 -1.78
C ARG A 49 -12.03 -5.97 -1.43
N THR A 50 -12.63 -5.27 -2.38
CA THR A 50 -13.94 -4.61 -2.21
C THR A 50 -15.05 -5.62 -1.91
N MET A 51 -14.97 -6.84 -2.49
CA MET A 51 -15.90 -7.95 -2.23
C MET A 51 -15.61 -8.70 -0.91
N GLY A 52 -14.64 -8.27 -0.10
CA GLY A 52 -14.22 -9.02 1.10
C GLY A 52 -13.45 -10.31 0.78
N LEU A 53 -12.95 -10.44 -0.44
CA LEU A 53 -12.22 -11.59 -0.95
C LEU A 53 -10.72 -11.28 -1.14
N ARG A 54 -9.92 -12.34 -1.25
CA ARG A 54 -8.50 -12.32 -1.62
C ARG A 54 -8.26 -13.40 -2.68
N PRO A 55 -7.20 -13.30 -3.51
CA PRO A 55 -6.88 -14.31 -4.52
C PRO A 55 -6.74 -15.74 -3.98
N GLY A 56 -6.47 -15.90 -2.67
CA GLY A 56 -6.47 -17.22 -2.05
C GLY A 56 -5.21 -18.05 -2.31
N GLY A 57 -4.18 -17.45 -2.93
CA GLY A 57 -2.95 -18.13 -3.37
C GLY A 57 -2.98 -18.56 -4.84
N GLN A 58 -4.04 -18.25 -5.58
CA GLN A 58 -4.09 -18.50 -7.01
C GLN A 58 -3.21 -17.49 -7.78
N GLU A 59 -2.53 -17.96 -8.81
CA GLU A 59 -1.91 -17.12 -9.84
C GLU A 59 -2.99 -16.45 -10.72
N PRO A 60 -2.71 -15.30 -11.34
CA PRO A 60 -3.67 -14.66 -12.25
C PRO A 60 -3.98 -15.56 -13.44
N VAL A 61 -5.24 -15.53 -13.88
CA VAL A 61 -5.73 -16.35 -15.00
C VAL A 61 -5.78 -15.58 -16.33
N ALA A 62 -5.68 -14.26 -16.26
CA ALA A 62 -5.62 -13.36 -17.41
C ALA A 62 -5.00 -12.03 -17.01
N LEU A 63 -4.60 -11.27 -18.02
CA LEU A 63 -4.21 -9.88 -17.90
C LEU A 63 -5.22 -9.01 -18.65
N MET A 64 -5.57 -7.86 -18.09
CA MET A 64 -6.32 -6.82 -18.78
C MET A 64 -5.39 -5.66 -19.07
N TYR A 65 -5.42 -5.11 -20.28
CA TYR A 65 -4.69 -3.88 -20.59
C TYR A 65 -5.60 -2.70 -20.91
N PHE A 66 -5.11 -1.52 -20.58
CA PHE A 66 -5.74 -0.26 -20.93
C PHE A 66 -4.70 0.86 -21.01
N ARG A 67 -5.02 1.92 -21.76
CA ARG A 67 -4.16 3.12 -21.79
C ARG A 67 -4.59 4.06 -20.67
N CYS A 68 -3.74 4.21 -19.66
CA CYS A 68 -3.96 5.19 -18.59
C CYS A 68 -3.63 6.58 -19.13
N ARG A 69 -4.65 7.41 -19.31
CA ARG A 69 -4.48 8.78 -19.85
C ARG A 69 -3.65 9.66 -18.92
N ALA A 70 -3.95 9.64 -17.62
CA ALA A 70 -3.25 10.46 -16.63
C ALA A 70 -1.75 10.13 -16.53
N ALA A 71 -1.39 8.85 -16.67
CA ALA A 71 0.00 8.41 -16.60
C ALA A 71 0.69 8.29 -17.98
N GLY A 72 -0.01 8.62 -19.07
CA GLY A 72 0.52 8.56 -20.44
C GLY A 72 0.93 7.17 -20.94
N LYS A 73 0.67 6.08 -20.19
CA LYS A 73 1.25 4.74 -20.43
C LYS A 73 0.22 3.63 -20.56
N LEU A 74 0.63 2.53 -21.19
CA LEU A 74 -0.11 1.28 -21.19
C LEU A 74 0.02 0.63 -19.81
N VAL A 75 -1.10 0.21 -19.23
CA VAL A 75 -1.16 -0.45 -17.93
C VAL A 75 -1.76 -1.83 -18.11
N PHE A 76 -1.21 -2.81 -17.41
CA PHE A 76 -1.73 -4.16 -17.31
C PHE A 76 -2.26 -4.39 -15.88
N ALA A 77 -3.36 -5.11 -15.77
CA ALA A 77 -4.00 -5.47 -14.52
C ALA A 77 -4.27 -6.97 -14.52
N GLU A 78 -3.79 -7.64 -13.48
CA GLU A 78 -4.05 -9.06 -13.26
C GLU A 78 -5.52 -9.32 -12.93
N LEU A 79 -6.06 -10.38 -13.52
CA LEU A 79 -7.41 -10.88 -13.27
C LEU A 79 -7.36 -12.26 -12.62
N PHE A 80 -8.21 -12.44 -11.62
CA PHE A 80 -8.33 -13.65 -10.80
C PHE A 80 -9.76 -14.18 -10.90
N LEU A 81 -9.92 -15.51 -10.78
CA LEU A 81 -11.23 -16.13 -10.69
C LEU A 81 -11.86 -15.83 -9.34
N ILE A 82 -13.08 -15.29 -9.37
CA ILE A 82 -13.88 -14.98 -8.18
C ILE A 82 -14.25 -16.27 -7.44
N GLU A 83 -14.66 -17.30 -8.18
CA GLU A 83 -14.96 -18.65 -7.66
C GLU A 83 -13.85 -19.22 -6.77
N ARG A 84 -12.60 -19.05 -7.19
CA ARG A 84 -11.42 -19.59 -6.48
C ARG A 84 -10.89 -18.64 -5.42
N ALA A 85 -11.46 -17.44 -5.31
CA ALA A 85 -11.08 -16.48 -4.29
C ALA A 85 -11.51 -16.99 -2.91
N LYS A 86 -10.81 -16.53 -1.88
CA LYS A 86 -11.09 -16.89 -0.48
C LYS A 86 -11.49 -15.64 0.28
N PRO A 87 -12.29 -15.75 1.35
CA PRO A 87 -12.49 -14.63 2.25
C PRO A 87 -11.17 -14.02 2.72
N VAL A 88 -11.14 -12.69 2.84
CA VAL A 88 -10.05 -11.98 3.49
C VAL A 88 -9.88 -12.56 4.90
N ARG A 89 -8.64 -12.84 5.29
CA ARG A 89 -8.36 -13.33 6.65
C ARG A 89 -8.82 -12.27 7.65
N PRO A 90 -9.70 -12.61 8.60
CA PRO A 90 -10.13 -11.65 9.60
C PRO A 90 -8.95 -11.21 10.47
N MET A 91 -9.09 -10.00 11.00
CA MET A 91 -8.23 -9.55 12.08
C MET A 91 -8.60 -10.35 13.33
N THR A 92 -7.61 -10.98 13.95
CA THR A 92 -7.81 -11.74 15.20
C THR A 92 -7.31 -10.92 16.37
N LEU A 93 -7.78 -11.23 17.59
CA LEU A 93 -7.30 -10.55 18.80
C LEU A 93 -5.77 -10.62 18.94
N ALA A 94 -5.16 -11.76 18.59
CA ALA A 94 -3.70 -11.90 18.57
C ALA A 94 -3.03 -10.90 17.60
N LYS A 95 -3.59 -10.71 16.39
CA LYS A 95 -3.09 -9.72 15.43
C LYS A 95 -3.31 -8.29 15.90
N HIS A 96 -4.44 -7.98 16.53
CA HIS A 96 -4.69 -6.67 17.14
C HIS A 96 -3.65 -6.36 18.22
N ARG A 97 -3.38 -7.30 19.13
CA ARG A 97 -2.36 -7.16 20.17
C ARG A 97 -0.96 -6.98 19.58
N ALA A 98 -0.61 -7.76 18.56
CA ALA A 98 0.67 -7.63 17.87
C ALA A 98 0.82 -6.25 17.21
N LEU A 99 -0.25 -5.76 16.55
CA LEU A 99 -0.27 -4.43 15.95
C LEU A 99 -0.14 -3.34 17.02
N ALA A 100 -0.90 -3.43 18.11
CA ALA A 100 -0.85 -2.47 19.21
C ALA A 100 0.56 -2.42 19.85
N LYS A 101 1.19 -3.59 20.08
CA LYS A 101 2.57 -3.67 20.57
C LYS A 101 3.56 -3.03 19.58
N ALA A 102 3.38 -3.29 18.28
CA ALA A 102 4.21 -2.69 17.25
C ALA A 102 3.99 -1.16 17.14
N MET A 103 2.76 -0.66 17.32
CA MET A 103 2.47 0.78 17.37
C MET A 103 3.13 1.41 18.58
N ALA A 104 2.94 0.82 19.77
CA ALA A 104 3.57 1.29 21.00
C ALA A 104 5.09 1.40 20.84
N ALA A 105 5.77 0.37 20.32
CA ALA A 105 7.21 0.41 20.09
C ALA A 105 7.68 1.50 19.12
N ARG A 106 6.82 1.96 18.19
CA ARG A 106 7.15 3.06 17.25
C ARG A 106 6.84 4.44 17.83
N HIS A 107 6.00 4.50 18.85
CA HIS A 107 5.55 5.74 19.49
C HIS A 107 6.18 5.97 20.87
N THR A 108 6.77 4.95 21.50
CA THR A 108 7.43 5.08 22.79
C THR A 108 8.82 5.69 22.64
N CYS A 109 9.04 6.83 23.29
CA CYS A 109 10.34 7.49 23.35
C CYS A 109 11.36 6.62 24.11
N ARG A 110 12.53 6.39 23.53
CA ARG A 110 13.62 5.64 24.19
C ARG A 110 14.33 6.41 25.32
N GLN A 111 14.12 7.73 25.40
CA GLN A 111 14.74 8.58 26.43
C GLN A 111 13.85 8.71 27.67
N CYS A 112 12.60 9.16 27.52
CA CYS A 112 11.67 9.35 28.65
C CYS A 112 10.68 8.20 28.86
N GLY A 113 10.55 7.26 27.92
CA GLY A 113 9.60 6.14 28.01
C GLY A 113 8.15 6.52 27.71
N GLU A 114 7.84 7.79 27.44
CA GLU A 114 6.48 8.24 27.16
C GLU A 114 5.97 7.75 25.80
N LEU A 115 4.66 7.51 25.73
CA LEU A 115 3.97 7.13 24.50
C LEU A 115 3.49 8.37 23.75
N CYS A 116 4.11 8.66 22.60
CA CYS A 116 3.78 9.83 21.80
C CYS A 116 2.53 9.63 20.92
N ALA A 117 1.80 10.71 20.64
CA ALA A 117 0.64 10.69 19.75
C ALA A 117 1.02 10.39 18.28
N VAL A 118 2.22 10.79 17.88
CA VAL A 118 2.77 10.60 16.52
C VAL A 118 3.84 9.50 16.50
N GLU A 119 4.05 8.90 15.33
CA GLU A 119 5.14 7.94 15.15
C GLU A 119 6.49 8.67 15.22
N LEU A 120 7.39 8.21 16.11
CA LEU A 120 8.70 8.82 16.28
C LEU A 120 9.62 8.50 15.09
N PRO A 121 10.69 9.27 14.83
CA PRO A 121 11.63 8.95 13.75
C PRO A 121 12.26 7.55 13.92
N ARG A 122 12.45 6.83 12.82
CA ARG A 122 12.96 5.44 12.86
C ARG A 122 14.40 5.33 13.36
N GLU A 123 15.20 6.35 13.06
CA GLU A 123 16.64 6.38 13.33
C GLU A 123 16.95 6.48 14.82
N ASN A 124 16.24 7.35 15.56
CA ASN A 124 16.54 7.63 16.96
C ASN A 124 15.40 7.31 17.95
N ARG A 125 14.14 7.12 17.52
CA ARG A 125 12.98 6.82 18.39
C ARG A 125 12.98 7.65 19.69
N VAL A 126 13.29 8.94 19.56
CA VAL A 126 13.25 9.93 20.65
C VAL A 126 12.18 10.96 20.30
N CYS A 127 11.36 11.32 21.29
CA CYS A 127 10.37 12.38 21.13
C CYS A 127 11.03 13.73 20.93
N GLU A 128 10.32 14.64 20.29
CA GLU A 128 10.80 15.99 19.99
C GLU A 128 11.25 16.77 21.24
N PRO A 129 10.51 16.79 22.38
CA PRO A 129 11.00 17.43 23.61
C PRO A 129 12.34 16.86 24.09
N CYS A 130 12.50 15.54 24.08
CA CYS A 130 13.77 14.91 24.46
C CYS A 130 14.87 15.24 23.45
N ARG A 131 14.58 15.29 22.15
CA ARG A 131 15.57 15.70 21.14
C ARG A 131 16.01 17.16 21.34
N PHE A 132 15.09 18.05 21.67
CA PHE A 132 15.39 19.44 21.99
C PHE A 132 16.31 19.55 23.21
N HIS A 133 15.96 18.88 24.32
CA HIS A 133 16.79 18.87 25.53
C HIS A 133 18.16 18.22 25.35
N LEU A 134 18.29 17.25 24.42
CA LEU A 134 19.56 16.61 24.08
C LEU A 134 20.40 17.41 23.07
N GLY A 135 19.93 18.58 22.61
CA GLY A 135 20.61 19.36 21.57
C GLY A 135 20.64 18.68 20.19
N LEU A 136 19.74 17.71 19.96
CA LEU A 136 19.60 16.95 18.71
C LEU A 136 18.59 17.59 17.74
N LEU A 137 18.05 18.75 18.12
CA LEU A 137 17.23 19.62 17.30
C LEU A 137 17.78 21.03 17.46
N GLU A 138 18.04 21.69 16.34
CA GLU A 138 18.33 23.11 16.33
C GLU A 138 17.09 23.88 16.82
N PRO A 139 17.22 24.98 17.58
CA PRO A 139 16.08 25.75 18.09
C PRO A 139 15.14 26.31 17.03
N TRP A 140 15.60 26.39 15.77
CA TRP A 140 14.84 26.88 14.60
C TRP A 140 14.44 25.75 13.64
N ASP A 141 14.59 24.48 14.03
CA ASP A 141 14.11 23.36 13.23
C ASP A 141 12.58 23.41 13.14
N TYR A 142 12.03 23.29 11.93
CA TYR A 142 10.59 23.36 11.65
C TYR A 142 9.80 22.21 12.32
N LEU A 143 10.50 21.21 12.86
CA LEU A 143 9.89 20.19 13.69
C LEU A 143 9.30 20.74 15.00
N HIS A 144 9.75 21.90 15.50
CA HIS A 144 9.24 22.53 16.73
C HIS A 144 7.77 22.99 16.67
N ASP A 145 7.16 23.01 15.49
CA ASP A 145 5.82 23.58 15.29
C ASP A 145 4.67 22.58 15.39
N TYR A 146 4.92 21.29 15.66
CA TYR A 146 3.85 20.30 15.66
C TYR A 146 3.84 19.35 16.86
N VAL A 147 2.94 19.74 17.79
CA VAL A 147 2.16 18.89 18.72
C VAL A 147 2.61 18.95 20.19
N GLN A 148 2.23 20.09 20.79
CA GLN A 148 1.78 20.31 22.19
C GLN A 148 2.76 21.02 23.13
N GLY A 149 2.89 22.34 22.94
CA GLY A 149 2.71 23.27 24.06
C GLY A 149 3.97 23.94 24.62
N THR A 150 4.63 24.76 23.79
CA THR A 150 5.63 25.80 24.14
C THR A 150 6.99 25.30 24.68
N PRO A 151 8.12 25.72 24.08
CA PRO A 151 9.43 25.55 24.70
C PRO A 151 9.46 26.30 26.04
N THR A 152 9.77 25.62 27.14
CA THR A 152 9.82 26.28 28.47
C THR A 152 11.13 27.02 28.73
N LEU A 153 12.15 26.85 27.87
CA LEU A 153 13.46 27.48 28.04
C LEU A 153 13.89 28.18 26.75
N ASP A 154 14.33 29.43 26.93
CA ASP A 154 14.96 30.23 25.89
C ASP A 154 16.38 29.68 25.63
N PRO A 155 16.81 29.47 24.36
CA PRO A 155 18.20 29.15 23.99
C PRO A 155 19.26 30.07 24.62
N ARG A 156 18.88 31.21 25.19
CA ARG A 156 19.76 32.17 25.86
C ARG A 156 20.03 31.87 27.34
N GLU A 157 19.23 31.02 27.99
CA GLU A 157 19.64 30.40 29.25
C GLU A 157 20.71 29.32 29.02
N LEU A 158 20.77 28.78 27.80
CA LEU A 158 21.77 27.81 27.31
C LEU A 158 23.09 28.47 26.83
N GLY A 159 23.31 29.76 27.15
CA GLY A 159 24.46 30.55 26.70
C GLY A 159 25.19 31.33 27.80
N ALA A 160 25.27 30.78 29.02
CA ALA A 160 26.17 31.28 30.06
C ALA A 160 27.28 30.26 30.37
N ALA A 161 28.22 30.10 29.44
CA ALA A 161 29.61 29.78 29.72
C ALA A 161 30.46 30.31 28.56
N ALA A 162 31.60 30.90 28.93
CA ALA A 162 32.55 31.65 28.11
C ALA A 162 33.08 30.89 26.88
#